data_AF-A0A7W5CJ80-F1
#
_entry.id   AF-A0A7W5CJ80-F1
#
_cell.length_a   1.000
_cell.length_b   1.000
_cell.length_c   1.000
_cell.angle_alpha   90.00
_cell.angle_beta   90.00
_cell.angle_gamma   90.00
#
_symmetry.space_group_name_H-M   'P 1'
#
loop_
_entity.id
_entity.type
_entity.pdbx_description
1 polymer ?
#
loop_
_entity_poly.entity_id
_entity_poly.type
_entity_poly.pdbx_seq_one_letter_code
_entity_poly.pdbx_strand_id
1 'polypeptide(L)'
;MSEQRFDVPSLLERSDELEHAAHRLRDRTAAVAPAADEIIAGWRDLGTTYDAPEAAELTERMCILATGERQTSEAFARVGAVLGELADALAHLERRRSALVEEEVPTSLGAEGSAFGQADVESATVRLQSDVASVIDDACRDLSGIAEPPPLPLAATGAVSPRIGPRITWQMRTEAVAVETMLTPLVETARGGAGRMRQILADHPDWVERLRRRPPAPGAVKAWWDALPPERRTALIDGAPEVMGALGGVPPLARVAANRIVAGDRLPTVEREIARLESVLDEGAMATLRAERRSALDRLLAERDYLGHVVAGEVQLVLYQPEENRIAEMIGTPGPGTRRVLTFVPGTFTSVDSFYGGGAQLMPAWLADQDAGMVAFVWKGADFPGDDEGPVLAEQLIGIVEANAQSRSVPAGQALARFSAEMRCDPQISRAGQIGAGYSWGLVAVTSSELAGTHFDAVHSLAGAWVPQGWTADATTTYFHWSYTDFLSMAQDVGWVGNGRNPDVTPGFETHIYDRPGDFTVPLGGELAPFLDPHGPSVRMSLSPLENHQLIVSDRPENFRPREDFRNSVMEVRD
;
A
#
# COMPACT_ATOMS: atom_id res chain seq x y z
N MET A 1 3.47 63.79 -0.52
CA MET A 1 2.75 63.20 -1.65
C MET A 1 3.13 61.73 -1.66
N SER A 2 2.15 60.85 -1.49
CA SER A 2 2.39 59.40 -1.37
C SER A 2 2.72 58.86 -2.75
N GLU A 3 3.92 58.32 -2.96
CA GLU A 3 4.23 57.50 -4.14
C GLU A 3 3.42 56.20 -4.01
N GLN A 4 2.29 56.13 -4.71
CA GLN A 4 1.59 54.87 -4.94
C GLN A 4 2.44 54.06 -5.92
N ARG A 5 3.20 53.10 -5.39
CA ARG A 5 3.89 52.09 -6.20
C ARG A 5 2.81 51.09 -6.64
N PHE A 6 2.58 51.00 -7.94
CA PHE A 6 1.57 50.09 -8.50
C PHE A 6 2.08 48.66 -8.39
N ASP A 7 1.37 47.82 -7.64
CA ASP A 7 1.70 46.40 -7.48
C ASP A 7 1.13 45.63 -8.67
N VAL A 8 1.99 45.14 -9.56
CA VAL A 8 1.60 44.38 -10.75
C VAL A 8 1.88 42.90 -10.50
N PRO A 9 0.85 42.07 -10.20
CA PRO A 9 1.05 40.67 -9.80
C PRO A 9 1.73 39.83 -10.89
N SER A 10 2.53 38.84 -10.50
CA SER A 10 3.15 37.90 -11.45
C SER A 10 2.13 36.88 -11.96
N LEU A 11 2.19 36.60 -13.26
CA LEU A 11 1.33 35.62 -13.95
C LEU A 11 2.10 34.34 -14.36
N LEU A 12 3.43 34.30 -14.16
CA LEU A 12 4.31 33.24 -14.66
C LEU A 12 4.01 31.87 -13.99
N GLU A 13 3.92 31.86 -12.65
CA GLU A 13 3.67 30.64 -11.86
C GLU A 13 2.33 29.96 -12.24
N ARG A 14 1.34 30.75 -12.68
CA ARG A 14 0.02 30.23 -13.09
C ARG A 14 0.00 29.67 -14.50
N SER A 15 0.88 30.13 -15.38
CA SER A 15 0.97 29.67 -16.78
C SER A 15 1.60 28.28 -16.87
N ASP A 16 2.70 28.05 -16.15
CA ASP A 16 3.43 26.77 -16.14
C ASP A 16 2.57 25.63 -15.55
N GLU A 17 1.79 25.91 -14.49
CA GLU A 17 0.87 24.95 -13.89
C GLU A 17 -0.27 24.53 -14.85
N LEU A 18 -0.81 25.50 -15.61
CA LEU A 18 -1.85 25.27 -16.60
C LEU A 18 -1.33 24.49 -17.81
N GLU A 19 -0.13 24.82 -18.29
CA GLU A 19 0.53 24.10 -19.38
C GLU A 19 0.82 22.65 -18.98
N HIS A 20 1.32 22.42 -17.77
CA HIS A 20 1.59 21.08 -17.26
C HIS A 20 0.30 20.27 -17.04
N ALA A 21 -0.79 20.91 -16.58
CA ALA A 21 -2.10 20.28 -16.49
C ALA A 21 -2.68 19.92 -17.87
N ALA A 22 -2.53 20.79 -18.86
CA ALA A 22 -2.96 20.55 -20.24
C ALA A 22 -2.21 19.37 -20.88
N HIS A 23 -0.89 19.28 -20.69
CA HIS A 23 -0.08 18.16 -21.16
C HIS A 23 -0.51 16.83 -20.53
N ARG A 24 -0.64 16.77 -19.20
CA ARG A 24 -1.10 15.54 -18.51
C ARG A 24 -2.49 15.10 -18.97
N LEU A 25 -3.39 16.05 -19.23
CA LEU A 25 -4.74 15.73 -19.70
C LEU A 25 -4.71 15.18 -21.14
N ARG A 26 -3.90 15.76 -22.03
CA ARG A 26 -3.71 15.27 -23.40
C ARG A 26 -3.09 13.87 -23.43
N ASP A 27 -2.05 13.63 -22.63
CA ASP A 27 -1.38 12.32 -22.54
C ASP A 27 -2.34 11.24 -22.04
N ARG A 28 -3.12 11.54 -21.00
CA ARG A 28 -4.14 10.62 -20.48
C ARG A 28 -5.26 10.38 -21.47
N THR A 29 -5.70 11.41 -22.19
CA THR A 29 -6.74 11.29 -23.23
C THR A 29 -6.27 10.44 -24.41
N ALA A 30 -5.00 10.59 -24.82
CA ALA A 30 -4.38 9.79 -25.88
C ALA A 30 -4.27 8.29 -25.53
N ALA A 31 -4.24 7.94 -24.24
CA ALA A 31 -4.21 6.56 -23.76
C ALA A 31 -5.60 5.89 -23.67
N VAL A 32 -6.70 6.66 -23.71
CA VAL A 32 -8.07 6.13 -23.58
C VAL A 32 -8.51 5.40 -24.84
N ALA A 33 -8.23 5.95 -26.03
CA ALA A 33 -8.64 5.36 -27.29
C ALA A 33 -8.01 3.98 -27.56
N PRO A 34 -6.68 3.78 -27.41
CA PRO A 34 -6.06 2.46 -27.59
C PRO A 34 -6.58 1.40 -26.61
N ALA A 35 -6.81 1.77 -25.36
CA ALA A 35 -7.34 0.85 -24.33
C ALA A 35 -8.80 0.48 -24.61
N ALA A 36 -9.61 1.42 -25.07
CA ALA A 36 -10.98 1.15 -25.48
C ALA A 36 -11.06 0.30 -26.75
N ASP A 37 -10.20 0.55 -27.73
CA ASP A 37 -10.09 -0.26 -28.94
C ASP A 37 -9.68 -1.70 -28.62
N GLU A 38 -8.77 -1.90 -27.67
CA GLU A 38 -8.38 -3.23 -27.18
C GLU A 38 -9.56 -3.96 -26.51
N ILE A 39 -10.34 -3.25 -25.68
CA ILE A 39 -11.55 -3.79 -25.06
C ILE A 39 -12.59 -4.14 -26.14
N ILE A 40 -12.87 -3.24 -27.10
CA ILE A 40 -13.84 -3.45 -28.16
C ILE A 40 -13.43 -4.62 -29.06
N ALA A 41 -12.13 -4.75 -29.37
CA ALA A 41 -11.60 -5.89 -30.12
C ALA A 41 -11.86 -7.20 -29.36
N GLY A 42 -11.54 -7.25 -28.06
CA GLY A 42 -11.82 -8.41 -27.21
C GLY A 42 -13.30 -8.77 -27.13
N TRP A 43 -14.21 -7.79 -27.14
CA TRP A 43 -15.66 -8.03 -27.14
C TRP A 43 -16.23 -8.44 -28.50
N ARG A 44 -15.66 -7.97 -29.63
CA ARG A 44 -16.05 -8.48 -30.96
C ARG A 44 -15.73 -9.96 -31.13
N ASP A 45 -14.61 -10.39 -30.54
CA ASP A 45 -14.19 -11.79 -30.55
C ASP A 45 -14.99 -12.67 -29.57
N LEU A 46 -15.86 -12.07 -28.73
CA LEU A 46 -16.70 -12.80 -27.79
C LEU A 46 -17.54 -13.87 -28.48
N GLY A 47 -18.15 -13.58 -29.63
CA GLY A 47 -18.97 -14.56 -30.35
C GLY A 47 -18.18 -15.77 -30.90
N THR A 48 -16.86 -15.66 -31.01
CA THR A 48 -15.98 -16.78 -31.39
C THR A 48 -15.56 -17.64 -30.19
N THR A 49 -15.64 -17.08 -28.98
CA THR A 49 -15.18 -17.69 -27.72
C THR A 49 -16.34 -18.09 -26.80
N TYR A 50 -17.53 -17.55 -27.04
CA TYR A 50 -18.75 -17.65 -26.24
C TYR A 50 -19.97 -17.74 -27.17
N ASP A 51 -20.40 -18.98 -27.46
CA ASP A 51 -21.54 -19.28 -28.33
C ASP A 51 -22.83 -19.39 -27.50
N ALA A 52 -23.53 -18.26 -27.34
CA ALA A 52 -24.79 -18.15 -26.61
C ALA A 52 -25.73 -17.13 -27.30
N PRO A 53 -27.06 -17.28 -27.19
CA PRO A 53 -28.02 -16.40 -27.87
C PRO A 53 -27.93 -14.93 -27.45
N GLU A 54 -27.43 -14.65 -26.24
CA GLU A 54 -27.24 -13.30 -25.71
C GLU A 54 -25.93 -12.63 -26.16
N ALA A 55 -25.00 -13.38 -26.79
CA ALA A 55 -23.70 -12.85 -27.19
C ALA A 55 -23.83 -11.68 -28.18
N ALA A 56 -24.78 -11.76 -29.11
CA ALA A 56 -25.07 -10.68 -30.05
C ALA A 56 -25.58 -9.42 -29.35
N GLU A 57 -26.47 -9.56 -28.36
CA GLU A 57 -27.02 -8.46 -27.57
C GLU A 57 -25.93 -7.78 -26.71
N LEU A 58 -25.03 -8.56 -26.11
CA LEU A 58 -23.92 -8.04 -25.32
C LEU A 58 -22.91 -7.28 -26.20
N THR A 59 -22.56 -7.80 -27.36
CA THR A 59 -21.69 -7.11 -28.33
C THR A 59 -22.32 -5.80 -28.81
N GLU A 60 -23.63 -5.78 -29.05
CA GLU A 60 -24.35 -4.56 -29.43
C GLU A 60 -24.36 -3.51 -28.31
N ARG A 61 -24.58 -3.92 -27.05
CA ARG A 61 -24.51 -3.01 -25.90
C ARG A 61 -23.10 -2.44 -25.69
N MET A 62 -22.06 -3.22 -25.99
CA MET A 62 -20.67 -2.77 -25.89
C MET A 62 -20.28 -1.79 -27.00
N CYS A 63 -20.94 -1.80 -28.17
CA CYS A 63 -20.76 -0.76 -29.18
C CYS A 63 -21.13 0.65 -28.69
N ILE A 64 -21.95 0.77 -27.64
CA ILE A 64 -22.29 2.06 -27.02
C ILE A 64 -21.06 2.68 -26.32
N LEU A 65 -20.16 1.86 -25.76
CA LEU A 65 -18.90 2.34 -25.18
C LEU A 65 -17.98 2.99 -26.22
N ALA A 66 -18.00 2.52 -27.48
CA ALA A 66 -17.23 3.13 -28.57
C ALA A 66 -17.72 4.54 -28.95
N THR A 67 -18.99 4.86 -28.65
CA THR A 67 -19.54 6.20 -28.89
C THR A 67 -19.34 7.11 -27.71
N GLY A 68 -19.50 6.59 -26.48
CA GLY A 68 -19.20 7.32 -25.25
C GLY A 68 -17.72 7.65 -25.08
N GLU A 69 -16.82 6.74 -25.49
CA GLU A 69 -15.37 6.97 -25.46
C GLU A 69 -14.97 8.13 -26.37
N ARG A 70 -15.35 8.07 -27.66
CA ARG A 70 -15.02 9.11 -28.63
C ARG A 70 -15.46 10.50 -28.18
N GLN A 71 -16.69 10.61 -27.67
CA GLN A 71 -17.25 11.88 -27.18
C GLN A 71 -16.53 12.38 -25.91
N THR A 72 -16.14 11.48 -25.02
CA THR A 72 -15.39 11.80 -23.80
C THR A 72 -13.95 12.21 -24.13
N SER A 73 -13.32 11.52 -25.08
CA SER A 73 -11.98 11.81 -25.58
C SER A 73 -11.93 13.16 -26.30
N GLU A 74 -12.92 13.44 -27.16
CA GLU A 74 -13.10 14.75 -27.80
C GLU A 74 -13.30 15.87 -26.77
N ALA A 75 -14.11 15.65 -25.73
CA ALA A 75 -14.34 16.63 -24.67
C ALA A 75 -13.06 16.93 -23.87
N PHE A 76 -12.30 15.90 -23.44
CA PHE A 76 -11.05 16.10 -22.70
C PHE A 76 -9.93 16.68 -23.56
N ALA A 77 -9.85 16.31 -24.84
CA ALA A 77 -8.93 16.94 -25.78
C ALA A 77 -9.25 18.44 -25.93
N ARG A 78 -10.54 18.80 -25.96
CA ARG A 78 -10.98 20.20 -26.05
C ARG A 78 -10.70 20.99 -24.77
N VAL A 79 -10.89 20.40 -23.59
CA VAL A 79 -10.47 21.00 -22.31
C VAL A 79 -8.95 21.23 -22.30
N GLY A 80 -8.17 20.23 -22.73
CA GLY A 80 -6.71 20.35 -22.83
C GLY A 80 -6.26 21.39 -23.85
N ALA A 81 -7.03 21.66 -24.91
CA ALA A 81 -6.76 22.75 -25.86
C ALA A 81 -6.99 24.12 -25.20
N VAL A 82 -8.15 24.34 -24.59
CA VAL A 82 -8.52 25.61 -23.92
C VAL A 82 -7.54 25.97 -22.80
N LEU A 83 -7.12 24.99 -21.99
CA LEU A 83 -6.13 25.23 -20.93
C LEU A 83 -4.73 25.58 -21.49
N GLY A 84 -4.35 25.02 -22.64
CA GLY A 84 -3.09 25.36 -23.32
C GLY A 84 -3.13 26.77 -23.93
N GLU A 85 -4.24 27.12 -24.60
CA GLU A 85 -4.44 28.46 -25.15
C GLU A 85 -4.44 29.54 -24.06
N LEU A 86 -5.04 29.24 -22.90
CA LEU A 86 -4.99 30.10 -21.72
C LEU A 86 -3.56 30.25 -21.18
N ALA A 87 -2.80 29.17 -21.09
CA ALA A 87 -1.41 29.20 -20.64
C ALA A 87 -0.53 30.08 -21.56
N ASP A 88 -0.66 29.92 -22.89
CA ASP A 88 0.06 30.70 -23.90
C ASP A 88 -0.29 32.20 -23.84
N ALA A 89 -1.57 32.51 -23.66
CA ALA A 89 -2.05 33.88 -23.54
C ALA A 89 -1.52 34.56 -22.27
N LEU A 90 -1.53 33.86 -21.13
CA LEU A 90 -0.97 34.35 -19.87
C LEU A 90 0.56 34.55 -19.96
N ALA A 91 1.28 33.65 -20.62
CA ALA A 91 2.72 33.81 -20.87
C ALA A 91 3.02 35.03 -21.76
N HIS A 92 2.17 35.32 -22.75
CA HIS A 92 2.30 36.52 -23.58
C HIS A 92 2.02 37.80 -22.78
N LEU A 93 1.00 37.79 -21.91
CA LEU A 93 0.68 38.92 -21.04
C LEU A 93 1.77 39.16 -19.97
N GLU A 94 2.41 38.11 -19.46
CA GLU A 94 3.56 38.24 -18.56
C GLU A 94 4.78 38.87 -19.26
N ARG A 95 5.04 38.54 -20.53
CA ARG A 95 6.09 39.23 -21.31
C ARG A 95 5.79 40.72 -21.49
N ARG A 96 4.52 41.08 -21.73
CA ARG A 96 4.08 42.49 -21.80
C ARG A 96 4.22 43.19 -20.44
N ARG A 97 3.90 42.49 -19.35
CA ARG A 97 4.11 42.96 -17.97
C ARG A 97 5.58 43.29 -17.72
N SER A 98 6.48 42.36 -18.04
CA SER A 98 7.93 42.54 -17.84
C SER A 98 8.47 43.73 -18.63
N ALA A 99 8.01 43.95 -19.86
CA ALA A 99 8.39 45.13 -20.65
C ALA A 99 7.90 46.45 -20.02
N LEU A 100 6.69 46.48 -19.45
CA LEU A 100 6.15 47.64 -18.73
C LEU A 100 6.92 47.92 -17.42
N VAL A 101 7.30 46.87 -16.70
CA VAL A 101 8.11 46.98 -15.47
C VAL A 101 9.53 47.46 -15.81
N GLU A 102 10.10 47.06 -16.94
CA GLU A 102 11.40 47.56 -17.43
C GLU A 102 11.34 49.03 -17.90
N GLU A 103 10.22 49.49 -18.48
CA GLU A 103 10.00 50.90 -18.82
C GLU A 103 9.78 51.80 -17.58
N GLU A 104 9.23 51.28 -16.48
CA GLU A 104 9.12 52.00 -15.20
C GLU A 104 10.46 52.19 -14.48
N VAL A 105 11.49 51.38 -14.77
CA VAL A 105 12.84 51.56 -14.20
C VAL A 105 13.51 52.72 -14.93
N PRO A 106 13.74 53.89 -14.28
CA PRO A 106 14.37 55.00 -14.97
C PRO A 106 15.78 54.58 -15.34
N THR A 107 16.11 54.60 -16.64
CA THR A 107 17.50 54.57 -17.06
C THR A 107 18.17 55.76 -16.39
N SER A 108 19.15 55.48 -15.53
CA SER A 108 19.71 56.40 -14.55
C SER A 108 20.62 57.49 -15.15
N LEU A 109 20.16 58.18 -16.19
CA LEU A 109 20.78 59.37 -16.78
C LEU A 109 19.70 60.33 -17.29
N GLY A 110 19.12 61.09 -16.35
CA GLY A 110 18.60 62.45 -16.54
C GLY A 110 17.55 62.70 -17.62
N ALA A 111 16.27 62.57 -17.27
CA ALA A 111 15.21 63.42 -17.80
C ALA A 111 14.05 63.48 -16.79
N GLU A 112 13.52 64.68 -16.54
CA GLU A 112 12.33 64.91 -15.73
C GLU A 112 11.17 64.06 -16.26
N GLY A 113 10.65 63.14 -15.44
CA GLY A 113 9.47 62.35 -15.74
C GLY A 113 8.27 63.28 -15.90
N SER A 114 7.89 63.54 -17.15
CA SER A 114 6.68 64.32 -17.43
C SER A 114 5.45 63.58 -16.89
N ALA A 115 4.48 64.31 -16.33
CA ALA A 115 3.19 63.76 -15.91
C ALA A 115 2.42 63.03 -17.04
N PHE A 116 2.85 63.20 -18.30
CA PHE A 116 2.38 62.45 -19.46
C PHE A 116 2.83 60.97 -19.45
N GLY A 117 4.05 60.67 -19.02
CA GLY A 117 4.57 59.28 -19.01
C GLY A 117 3.97 58.40 -17.92
N GLN A 118 3.66 58.97 -16.77
CA GLN A 118 3.03 58.24 -15.66
C GLN A 118 1.56 57.90 -15.95
N ALA A 119 0.84 58.79 -16.65
CA ALA A 119 -0.53 58.55 -17.11
C ALA A 119 -0.60 57.46 -18.20
N ASP A 120 0.44 57.34 -19.03
CA ASP A 120 0.55 56.29 -20.06
C ASP A 120 0.80 54.90 -19.45
N VAL A 121 1.66 54.81 -18.41
CA VAL A 121 1.89 53.55 -17.66
C VAL A 121 0.66 53.11 -16.87
N GLU A 122 -0.05 54.05 -16.25
CA GLU A 122 -1.32 53.77 -15.55
C GLU A 122 -2.37 53.24 -16.54
N SER A 123 -2.49 53.89 -17.71
CA SER A 123 -3.38 53.43 -18.79
C SER A 123 -2.98 52.06 -19.34
N ALA A 124 -1.68 51.77 -19.44
CA ALA A 124 -1.18 50.47 -19.90
C ALA A 124 -1.41 49.36 -18.86
N THR A 125 -1.30 49.67 -17.57
CA THR A 125 -1.56 48.74 -16.46
C THR A 125 -3.05 48.37 -16.38
N VAL A 126 -3.94 49.37 -16.51
CA VAL A 126 -5.39 49.13 -16.56
C VAL A 126 -5.78 48.28 -17.78
N ARG A 127 -5.14 48.52 -18.94
CA ARG A 127 -5.33 47.67 -20.13
C ARG A 127 -4.83 46.25 -19.91
N LEU A 128 -3.68 46.06 -19.28
CA LEU A 128 -3.14 44.73 -18.97
C LEU A 128 -4.07 43.95 -18.03
N GLN A 129 -4.61 44.60 -16.99
CA GLN A 129 -5.60 43.99 -16.09
C GLN A 129 -6.89 43.61 -16.83
N SER A 130 -7.37 44.47 -17.73
CA SER A 130 -8.54 44.17 -18.57
C SER A 130 -8.28 43.02 -19.55
N ASP A 131 -7.08 42.95 -20.14
CA ASP A 131 -6.69 41.87 -21.06
C ASP A 131 -6.61 40.52 -20.32
N VAL A 132 -6.04 40.50 -19.12
CA VAL A 132 -6.00 39.29 -18.25
C VAL A 132 -7.40 38.82 -17.90
N ALA A 133 -8.29 39.72 -17.48
CA ALA A 133 -9.67 39.39 -17.15
C ALA A 133 -10.42 38.83 -18.37
N SER A 134 -10.24 39.45 -19.55
CA SER A 134 -10.87 38.99 -20.80
C SER A 134 -10.42 37.59 -21.18
N VAL A 135 -9.12 37.29 -21.08
CA VAL A 135 -8.57 35.97 -21.43
C VAL A 135 -9.10 34.88 -20.47
N ILE A 136 -9.25 35.18 -19.19
CA ILE A 136 -9.82 34.25 -18.21
C ILE A 136 -11.31 34.03 -18.48
N ASP A 137 -12.07 35.10 -18.73
CA ASP A 137 -13.51 35.03 -19.03
C ASP A 137 -13.79 34.27 -20.32
N ASP A 138 -12.95 34.44 -21.34
CA ASP A 138 -13.05 33.71 -22.60
C ASP A 138 -12.77 32.22 -22.39
N ALA A 139 -11.72 31.86 -21.63
CA ALA A 139 -11.44 30.47 -21.28
C ALA A 139 -12.56 29.83 -20.44
N CYS A 140 -13.12 30.54 -19.46
CA CYS A 140 -14.26 30.07 -18.68
C CYS A 140 -15.52 29.88 -19.54
N ARG A 141 -15.74 30.76 -20.52
CA ARG A 141 -16.85 30.64 -21.48
C ARG A 141 -16.67 29.43 -22.39
N ASP A 142 -15.45 29.22 -22.90
CA ASP A 142 -15.14 28.10 -23.78
C ASP A 142 -15.26 26.76 -23.05
N LEU A 143 -14.76 26.68 -21.81
CA LEU A 143 -14.94 25.50 -20.94
C LEU A 143 -16.43 25.22 -20.66
N SER A 144 -17.21 26.27 -20.37
CA SER A 144 -18.66 26.14 -20.14
C SER A 144 -19.44 25.76 -21.41
N GLY A 145 -18.87 26.02 -22.58
CA GLY A 145 -19.42 25.64 -23.89
C GLY A 145 -19.06 24.23 -24.34
N ILE A 146 -18.19 23.51 -23.61
CA ILE A 146 -17.90 22.10 -23.88
C ILE A 146 -19.12 21.30 -23.40
N ALA A 147 -19.82 20.67 -24.35
CA ALA A 147 -20.96 19.83 -24.04
C ALA A 147 -20.54 18.74 -23.05
N GLU A 148 -21.31 18.58 -21.96
CA GLU A 148 -21.10 17.46 -21.04
C GLU A 148 -21.18 16.15 -21.83
N PRO A 149 -20.22 15.22 -21.64
CA PRO A 149 -20.30 13.94 -22.29
C PRO A 149 -21.62 13.29 -21.88
N PRO A 150 -22.38 12.70 -22.84
CA PRO A 150 -23.64 12.08 -22.49
C PRO A 150 -23.39 11.01 -21.42
N PRO A 151 -24.31 10.85 -20.45
CA PRO A 151 -24.14 9.84 -19.43
C PRO A 151 -23.95 8.49 -20.11
N LEU A 152 -22.82 7.84 -19.85
CA LEU A 152 -22.61 6.46 -20.25
C LEU A 152 -23.83 5.67 -19.72
N PRO A 153 -24.61 4.99 -20.57
CA PRO A 153 -25.85 4.34 -20.16
C PRO A 153 -25.59 3.03 -19.40
N LEU A 154 -24.58 3.02 -18.51
CA LEU A 154 -24.33 1.95 -17.56
C LEU A 154 -25.17 2.10 -16.28
N ALA A 155 -25.90 3.21 -16.13
CA ALA A 155 -26.91 3.36 -15.10
C ALA A 155 -28.10 4.17 -15.64
N ALA A 156 -29.10 3.50 -16.20
CA ALA A 156 -30.40 4.12 -16.40
C ALA A 156 -31.02 4.43 -15.03
N THR A 157 -30.88 5.67 -14.57
CA THR A 157 -31.60 6.20 -13.41
C THR A 157 -33.11 6.05 -13.66
N GLY A 158 -33.78 5.20 -12.88
CA GLY A 158 -35.24 5.07 -12.88
C GLY A 158 -35.84 3.85 -13.59
N ALA A 159 -35.04 2.94 -14.18
CA ALA A 159 -35.58 1.68 -14.67
C ALA A 159 -35.84 0.72 -13.49
N VAL A 160 -37.10 0.38 -13.24
CA VAL A 160 -37.47 -0.73 -12.36
C VAL A 160 -36.73 -1.97 -12.87
N SER A 161 -35.80 -2.49 -12.07
CA SER A 161 -35.03 -3.69 -12.42
C SER A 161 -36.01 -4.80 -12.82
N PRO A 162 -35.92 -5.36 -14.05
CA PRO A 162 -36.71 -6.53 -14.35
C PRO A 162 -36.32 -7.61 -13.35
N ARG A 163 -37.33 -8.23 -12.72
CA ARG A 163 -37.13 -9.39 -11.84
C ARG A 163 -36.64 -10.57 -12.69
N ILE A 164 -35.35 -10.60 -12.97
CA ILE A 164 -34.64 -11.85 -13.22
C ILE A 164 -34.74 -12.63 -11.90
N GLY A 165 -35.13 -13.91 -11.99
CA GLY A 165 -35.55 -14.78 -10.90
C GLY A 165 -34.55 -14.97 -9.74
N PRO A 166 -34.72 -16.01 -8.90
CA PRO A 166 -34.02 -16.11 -7.61
C PRO A 166 -32.51 -15.96 -7.80
N ARG A 167 -31.92 -15.02 -7.05
CA ARG A 167 -30.52 -14.57 -7.09
C ARG A 167 -29.54 -15.72 -6.84
N ILE A 168 -29.26 -16.54 -7.86
CA ILE A 168 -27.92 -17.05 -8.07
C ILE A 168 -27.25 -15.99 -8.94
N THR A 169 -26.53 -15.06 -8.33
CA THR A 169 -25.85 -14.00 -9.08
C THR A 169 -24.85 -14.64 -10.05
N TRP A 170 -24.68 -14.07 -11.24
CA TRP A 170 -23.67 -14.51 -12.20
C TRP A 170 -22.28 -14.67 -11.55
N GLN A 171 -21.96 -13.80 -10.58
CA GLN A 171 -20.79 -13.90 -9.72
C GLN A 171 -20.68 -15.23 -8.96
N MET A 172 -21.77 -15.75 -8.37
CA MET A 172 -21.75 -17.07 -7.73
C MET A 172 -21.54 -18.20 -8.74
N ARG A 173 -22.07 -18.08 -9.97
CA ARG A 173 -21.83 -19.06 -11.04
C ARG A 173 -20.41 -19.00 -11.56
N THR A 174 -19.83 -17.81 -11.76
CA THR A 174 -18.42 -17.68 -12.16
C THR A 174 -17.47 -18.12 -11.05
N GLU A 175 -17.78 -17.86 -9.78
CA GLU A 175 -17.00 -18.38 -8.64
C GLU A 175 -17.09 -19.90 -8.56
N ALA A 176 -18.29 -20.49 -8.69
CA ALA A 176 -18.45 -21.95 -8.72
C ALA A 176 -17.72 -22.58 -9.91
N VAL A 177 -17.82 -21.99 -11.11
CA VAL A 177 -17.09 -22.45 -12.30
C VAL A 177 -15.59 -22.25 -12.16
N ALA A 178 -15.12 -21.16 -11.52
CA ALA A 178 -13.69 -20.94 -11.27
C ALA A 178 -13.13 -21.97 -10.28
N VAL A 179 -13.88 -22.28 -9.23
CA VAL A 179 -13.55 -23.37 -8.28
C VAL A 179 -13.52 -24.70 -9.00
N GLU A 180 -14.54 -25.03 -9.81
CA GLU A 180 -14.58 -26.28 -10.58
C GLU A 180 -13.43 -26.35 -11.59
N THR A 181 -13.15 -25.27 -12.34
CA THR A 181 -12.11 -25.25 -13.37
C THR A 181 -10.71 -25.30 -12.77
N MET A 182 -10.48 -24.66 -11.62
CA MET A 182 -9.15 -24.56 -11.02
C MET A 182 -8.85 -25.70 -10.03
N LEU A 183 -9.83 -26.16 -9.25
CA LEU A 183 -9.61 -27.14 -8.17
C LEU A 183 -9.98 -28.57 -8.56
N THR A 184 -10.89 -28.80 -9.52
CA THR A 184 -11.22 -30.17 -9.96
C THR A 184 -10.01 -30.91 -10.55
N PRO A 185 -9.16 -30.28 -11.40
CA PRO A 185 -7.95 -30.94 -11.89
C PRO A 185 -7.01 -31.38 -10.76
N LEU A 186 -6.91 -30.58 -9.68
CA LEU A 186 -6.14 -30.95 -8.49
C LEU A 186 -6.74 -32.19 -7.81
N VAL A 187 -8.06 -32.24 -7.62
CA VAL A 187 -8.71 -33.41 -7.00
C VAL A 187 -8.54 -34.68 -7.82
N GLU A 188 -8.74 -34.60 -9.13
CA GLU A 188 -8.58 -35.74 -10.03
C GLU A 188 -7.13 -36.24 -10.04
N THR A 189 -6.18 -35.31 -10.06
CA THR A 189 -4.76 -35.65 -10.00
C THR A 189 -4.39 -36.28 -8.65
N ALA A 190 -4.96 -35.78 -7.55
CA ALA A 190 -4.71 -36.30 -6.20
C ALA A 190 -5.20 -37.74 -6.02
N ARG A 191 -6.16 -38.22 -6.84
CA ARG A 191 -6.54 -39.65 -6.87
C ARG A 191 -5.39 -40.56 -7.28
N GLY A 192 -4.44 -40.05 -8.07
CA GLY A 192 -3.23 -40.77 -8.45
C GLY A 192 -2.12 -40.74 -7.39
N GLY A 193 -2.36 -40.11 -6.24
CA GLY A 193 -1.40 -39.96 -5.15
C GLY A 193 -0.46 -38.76 -5.31
N ALA A 194 0.26 -38.44 -4.24
CA ALA A 194 1.13 -37.27 -4.14
C ALA A 194 2.23 -37.23 -5.22
N GLY A 195 2.85 -38.37 -5.54
CA GLY A 195 3.92 -38.43 -6.55
C GLY A 195 3.46 -38.03 -7.95
N ARG A 196 2.26 -38.49 -8.37
CA ARG A 196 1.67 -38.10 -9.66
C ARG A 196 1.31 -36.62 -9.70
N MET A 197 0.81 -36.08 -8.59
CA MET A 197 0.54 -34.65 -8.45
C MET A 197 1.80 -33.81 -8.63
N ARG A 198 2.88 -34.14 -7.92
CA ARG A 198 4.15 -33.40 -8.05
C ARG A 198 4.64 -33.39 -9.50
N GLN A 199 4.56 -34.53 -10.18
CA GLN A 199 4.95 -34.63 -11.59
C GLN A 199 4.10 -33.72 -12.48
N ILE A 200 2.78 -33.78 -12.36
CA ILE A 200 1.88 -32.95 -13.19
C ILE A 200 2.08 -31.45 -12.93
N LEU A 201 2.26 -31.04 -11.67
CA LEU A 201 2.50 -29.63 -11.36
C LEU A 201 3.87 -29.15 -11.83
N ALA A 202 4.90 -30.00 -11.78
CA ALA A 202 6.20 -29.70 -12.35
C ALA A 202 6.14 -29.55 -13.88
N ASP A 203 5.31 -30.35 -14.55
CA ASP A 203 5.10 -30.28 -16.00
C ASP A 203 4.19 -29.08 -16.41
N HIS A 204 3.39 -28.56 -15.47
CA HIS A 204 2.40 -27.49 -15.70
C HIS A 204 2.53 -26.33 -14.67
N PRO A 205 3.66 -25.60 -14.64
CA PRO A 205 3.85 -24.48 -13.72
C PRO A 205 2.86 -23.33 -13.96
N ASP A 206 2.28 -23.23 -15.16
CA ASP A 206 1.28 -22.24 -15.52
C ASP A 206 -0.02 -22.39 -14.70
N TRP A 207 -0.33 -23.59 -14.21
CA TRP A 207 -1.50 -23.83 -13.37
C TRP A 207 -1.33 -23.23 -11.98
N VAL A 208 -0.13 -23.40 -11.39
CA VAL A 208 0.24 -22.80 -10.10
C VAL A 208 0.19 -21.28 -10.20
N GLU A 209 0.76 -20.72 -11.26
CA GLU A 209 0.75 -19.28 -11.49
C GLU A 209 -0.67 -18.72 -11.69
N ARG A 210 -1.54 -19.45 -12.40
CA ARG A 210 -2.95 -19.06 -12.58
C ARG A 210 -3.71 -19.03 -11.25
N LEU A 211 -3.53 -20.06 -10.40
CA LEU A 211 -4.10 -20.11 -9.05
C LEU A 211 -3.58 -18.99 -8.17
N ARG A 212 -2.30 -18.63 -8.31
CA ARG A 212 -1.68 -17.53 -7.57
C ARG A 212 -2.23 -16.16 -7.97
N ARG A 213 -2.36 -15.90 -9.27
CA ARG A 213 -2.85 -14.61 -9.80
C ARG A 213 -4.36 -14.42 -9.62
N ARG A 214 -5.13 -15.50 -9.64
CA ARG A 214 -6.59 -15.47 -9.57
C ARG A 214 -7.10 -16.58 -8.63
N PRO A 215 -6.82 -16.48 -7.33
CA PRO A 215 -7.25 -17.48 -6.38
C PRO A 215 -8.79 -17.49 -6.30
N PRO A 216 -9.43 -18.67 -6.17
CA PRO A 216 -10.85 -18.75 -5.85
C PRO A 216 -11.15 -18.08 -4.50
N ALA A 217 -12.42 -17.69 -4.29
CA ALA A 217 -12.83 -17.08 -3.03
C ALA A 217 -12.54 -18.02 -1.82
N PRO A 218 -11.94 -17.52 -0.72
CA PRO A 218 -11.52 -18.36 0.41
C PRO A 218 -12.64 -19.23 1.00
N GLY A 219 -13.86 -18.70 1.11
CA GLY A 219 -15.01 -19.46 1.61
C GLY A 219 -15.38 -20.65 0.71
N ALA A 220 -15.21 -20.51 -0.61
CA ALA A 220 -15.46 -21.60 -1.55
C ALA A 220 -14.36 -22.66 -1.49
N VAL A 221 -13.09 -22.24 -1.35
CA VAL A 221 -11.97 -23.16 -1.10
C VAL A 221 -12.18 -23.92 0.22
N LYS A 222 -12.60 -23.25 1.28
CA LYS A 222 -12.89 -23.86 2.58
C LYS A 222 -13.97 -24.94 2.45
N ALA A 223 -15.08 -24.64 1.78
CA ALA A 223 -16.15 -25.60 1.55
C ALA A 223 -15.69 -26.80 0.71
N TRP A 224 -14.90 -26.55 -0.34
CA TRP A 224 -14.26 -27.60 -1.14
C TRP A 224 -13.34 -28.47 -0.29
N TRP A 225 -12.45 -27.86 0.50
CA TRP A 225 -11.50 -28.55 1.37
C TRP A 225 -12.22 -29.42 2.41
N ASP A 226 -13.25 -28.90 3.05
CA ASP A 226 -14.06 -29.59 4.05
C ASP A 226 -14.82 -30.80 3.48
N ALA A 227 -15.16 -30.77 2.18
CA ALA A 227 -15.80 -31.89 1.49
C ALA A 227 -14.83 -33.01 1.10
N LEU A 228 -13.51 -32.77 1.10
CA LEU A 228 -12.52 -33.79 0.75
C LEU A 228 -12.33 -34.83 1.86
N PRO A 229 -12.22 -36.14 1.52
CA PRO A 229 -11.76 -37.16 2.44
C PRO A 229 -10.34 -36.86 2.98
N PRO A 230 -10.01 -37.27 4.22
CA PRO A 230 -8.68 -37.03 4.81
C PRO A 230 -7.53 -37.47 3.92
N GLU A 231 -7.65 -38.61 3.24
CA GLU A 231 -6.61 -39.17 2.37
C GLU A 231 -6.32 -38.24 1.18
N ARG A 232 -7.35 -37.56 0.65
CA ARG A 232 -7.18 -36.60 -0.45
C ARG A 232 -6.53 -35.31 0.03
N ARG A 233 -6.85 -34.85 1.24
CA ARG A 233 -6.19 -33.67 1.84
C ARG A 233 -4.70 -33.94 2.05
N THR A 234 -4.35 -35.10 2.59
CA THR A 234 -2.94 -35.53 2.73
C THR A 234 -2.25 -35.58 1.37
N ALA A 235 -2.88 -36.20 0.36
CA ALA A 235 -2.29 -36.24 -0.99
C ALA A 235 -2.09 -34.86 -1.64
N LEU A 236 -2.95 -33.88 -1.31
CA LEU A 236 -2.79 -32.49 -1.78
C LEU A 236 -1.67 -31.76 -1.03
N ILE A 237 -1.57 -31.92 0.30
CA ILE A 237 -0.49 -31.36 1.11
C ILE A 237 0.86 -31.91 0.63
N ASP A 238 0.94 -33.23 0.46
CA ASP A 238 2.17 -33.91 0.06
C ASP A 238 2.46 -33.76 -1.44
N GLY A 239 1.45 -33.52 -2.27
CA GLY A 239 1.58 -33.50 -3.73
C GLY A 239 1.70 -32.11 -4.35
N ALA A 240 1.12 -31.11 -3.68
CA ALA A 240 1.02 -29.73 -4.15
C ALA A 240 1.33 -28.73 -3.01
N PRO A 241 2.45 -28.89 -2.26
CA PRO A 241 2.69 -28.15 -1.04
C PRO A 241 2.75 -26.62 -1.26
N GLU A 242 3.37 -26.14 -2.34
CA GLU A 242 3.41 -24.70 -2.65
C GLU A 242 2.03 -24.09 -2.91
N VAL A 243 1.13 -24.86 -3.53
CA VAL A 243 -0.25 -24.41 -3.77
C VAL A 243 -1.02 -24.42 -2.47
N MET A 244 -1.01 -25.54 -1.73
CA MET A 244 -1.80 -25.68 -0.50
C MET A 244 -1.29 -24.76 0.62
N GLY A 245 0.01 -24.49 0.68
CA GLY A 245 0.63 -23.57 1.63
C GLY A 245 0.22 -22.10 1.42
N ALA A 246 -0.12 -21.73 0.18
CA ALA A 246 -0.49 -20.35 -0.17
C ALA A 246 -1.98 -20.16 -0.52
N LEU A 247 -2.78 -21.23 -0.61
CA LEU A 247 -4.18 -21.12 -1.03
C LEU A 247 -5.11 -20.68 0.11
N GLY A 248 -5.68 -19.48 -0.03
CA GLY A 248 -6.67 -18.93 0.88
C GLY A 248 -7.90 -19.84 1.06
N GLY A 249 -8.34 -20.03 2.30
CA GLY A 249 -9.44 -20.94 2.66
C GLY A 249 -9.01 -22.36 3.03
N VAL A 250 -7.77 -22.77 2.71
CA VAL A 250 -7.16 -23.96 3.33
C VAL A 250 -6.87 -23.65 4.81
N PRO A 251 -7.24 -24.53 5.76
CA PRO A 251 -7.03 -24.29 7.19
C PRO A 251 -5.56 -23.99 7.53
N PRO A 252 -5.27 -23.10 8.49
CA PRO A 252 -3.91 -22.69 8.84
C PRO A 252 -2.96 -23.87 9.10
N LEU A 253 -3.38 -24.88 9.86
CA LEU A 253 -2.54 -26.04 10.16
C LEU A 253 -2.25 -26.92 8.93
N ALA A 254 -3.13 -26.94 7.94
CA ALA A 254 -2.87 -27.60 6.66
C ALA A 254 -1.86 -26.78 5.82
N ARG A 255 -1.94 -25.44 5.86
CA ARG A 255 -0.91 -24.57 5.25
C ARG A 255 0.45 -24.76 5.91
N VAL A 256 0.51 -24.87 7.24
CA VAL A 256 1.74 -25.18 8.00
C VAL A 256 2.32 -26.52 7.59
N ALA A 257 1.50 -27.57 7.48
CA ALA A 257 1.96 -28.87 7.02
C ALA A 257 2.54 -28.81 5.60
N ALA A 258 1.88 -28.07 4.69
CA ALA A 258 2.35 -27.88 3.33
C ALA A 258 3.65 -27.06 3.25
N ASN A 259 3.73 -25.93 3.95
CA ASN A 259 4.92 -25.08 3.97
C ASN A 259 6.11 -25.75 4.67
N ARG A 260 5.88 -26.70 5.58
CA ARG A 260 6.94 -27.57 6.12
C ARG A 260 7.59 -28.42 5.02
N ILE A 261 6.80 -28.92 4.08
CA ILE A 261 7.32 -29.66 2.92
C ILE A 261 8.06 -28.71 1.98
N VAL A 262 7.51 -27.51 1.71
CA VAL A 262 8.21 -26.48 0.90
C VAL A 262 9.58 -26.13 1.50
N ALA A 263 9.65 -25.94 2.82
CA ALA A 263 10.91 -25.69 3.53
C ALA A 263 11.91 -26.85 3.38
N GLY A 264 11.43 -28.10 3.55
CA GLY A 264 12.23 -29.30 3.36
C GLY A 264 12.76 -29.47 1.94
N ASP A 265 11.95 -29.13 0.93
CA ASP A 265 12.34 -29.19 -0.49
C ASP A 265 13.32 -28.05 -0.86
N ARG A 266 13.27 -26.89 -0.17
CA ARG A 266 14.18 -25.74 -0.36
C ARG A 266 15.57 -25.98 0.26
N LEU A 267 15.65 -26.64 1.41
CA LEU A 267 16.91 -26.85 2.17
C LEU A 267 18.08 -27.40 1.33
N PRO A 268 17.93 -28.48 0.53
CA PRO A 268 19.03 -28.99 -0.31
C PRO A 268 19.52 -28.00 -1.37
N THR A 269 18.70 -27.02 -1.76
CA THR A 269 19.11 -25.96 -2.67
C THR A 269 19.93 -24.91 -1.94
N VAL A 270 19.48 -24.47 -0.77
CA VAL A 270 20.23 -23.55 0.11
C VAL A 270 21.60 -24.14 0.48
N GLU A 271 21.67 -25.42 0.85
CA GLU A 271 22.93 -26.10 1.17
C GLU A 271 23.92 -26.12 -0.01
N ARG A 272 23.44 -26.32 -1.24
CA ARG A 272 24.28 -26.26 -2.44
C ARG A 272 24.74 -24.83 -2.73
N GLU A 273 23.89 -23.84 -2.51
CA GLU A 273 24.23 -22.42 -2.67
C GLU A 273 25.30 -21.98 -1.66
N ILE A 274 25.18 -22.42 -0.39
CA ILE A 274 26.19 -22.24 0.66
C ILE A 274 27.52 -22.85 0.21
N ALA A 275 27.55 -24.14 -0.14
CA ALA A 275 28.78 -24.82 -0.53
C ALA A 275 29.46 -24.16 -1.74
N ARG A 276 28.67 -23.69 -2.72
CA ARG A 276 29.16 -22.94 -3.86
C ARG A 276 29.79 -21.62 -3.44
N LEU A 277 29.12 -20.84 -2.59
CA LEU A 277 29.64 -19.55 -2.12
C LEU A 277 30.88 -19.70 -1.25
N GLU A 278 30.93 -20.71 -0.38
CA GLU A 278 32.11 -21.04 0.43
C GLU A 278 33.32 -21.35 -0.43
N SER A 279 33.15 -22.10 -1.54
CA SER A 279 34.27 -22.44 -2.43
C SER A 279 34.91 -21.24 -3.13
N VAL A 280 34.14 -20.14 -3.32
CA VAL A 280 34.60 -18.93 -4.02
C VAL A 280 34.80 -17.75 -3.07
N LEU A 281 34.65 -17.95 -1.76
CA LEU A 281 34.59 -16.86 -0.78
C LEU A 281 35.86 -16.03 -0.75
N ASP A 282 37.01 -16.70 -0.82
CA ASP A 282 38.35 -16.08 -0.83
C ASP A 282 38.88 -15.78 -2.24
N GLU A 283 38.13 -16.14 -3.29
CA GLU A 283 38.53 -15.89 -4.68
C GLU A 283 38.36 -14.40 -5.06
N GLY A 284 39.39 -13.79 -5.65
CA GLY A 284 39.37 -12.38 -6.07
C GLY A 284 39.95 -11.43 -5.01
N ALA A 285 40.56 -10.34 -5.48
CA ALA A 285 41.34 -9.43 -4.65
C ALA A 285 40.54 -8.28 -4.02
N MET A 286 39.32 -8.01 -4.50
CA MET A 286 38.54 -6.85 -4.09
C MET A 286 37.83 -7.09 -2.74
N ALA A 287 38.06 -6.21 -1.77
CA ALA A 287 37.46 -6.31 -0.43
C ALA A 287 35.92 -6.21 -0.46
N THR A 288 35.36 -5.41 -1.39
CA THR A 288 33.91 -5.24 -1.54
C THR A 288 33.23 -6.53 -1.98
N LEU A 289 33.76 -7.21 -2.99
CA LEU A 289 33.23 -8.49 -3.47
C LEU A 289 33.25 -9.57 -2.38
N ARG A 290 34.30 -9.59 -1.54
CA ARG A 290 34.37 -10.50 -0.40
C ARG A 290 33.32 -10.18 0.65
N ALA A 291 33.08 -8.90 0.93
CA ALA A 291 32.05 -8.47 1.87
C ALA A 291 30.64 -8.82 1.35
N GLU A 292 30.36 -8.62 0.07
CA GLU A 292 29.10 -9.00 -0.57
C GLU A 292 28.85 -10.51 -0.49
N ARG A 293 29.86 -11.31 -0.83
CA ARG A 293 29.77 -12.79 -0.72
C ARG A 293 29.60 -13.26 0.70
N ARG A 294 30.29 -12.63 1.67
CA ARG A 294 30.11 -12.91 3.09
C ARG A 294 28.68 -12.62 3.53
N SER A 295 28.14 -11.46 3.16
CA SER A 295 26.76 -11.09 3.47
C SER A 295 25.75 -12.06 2.85
N ALA A 296 25.96 -12.48 1.60
CA ALA A 296 25.12 -13.49 0.94
C ALA A 296 25.19 -14.86 1.64
N LEU A 297 26.39 -15.27 2.06
CA LEU A 297 26.60 -16.51 2.82
C LEU A 297 25.88 -16.44 4.18
N ASP A 298 26.01 -15.33 4.90
CA ASP A 298 25.37 -15.14 6.21
C ASP A 298 23.83 -15.19 6.07
N ARG A 299 23.26 -14.62 5.00
CA ARG A 299 21.82 -14.75 4.70
C ARG A 299 21.40 -16.19 4.44
N LEU A 300 22.16 -16.94 3.63
CA LEU A 300 21.83 -18.34 3.35
C LEU A 300 21.98 -19.24 4.58
N LEU A 301 22.95 -18.95 5.46
CA LEU A 301 23.09 -19.65 6.73
C LEU A 301 21.87 -19.39 7.63
N ALA A 302 21.41 -18.14 7.70
CA ALA A 302 20.18 -17.79 8.42
C ALA A 302 18.94 -18.47 7.81
N GLU A 303 18.79 -18.47 6.48
CA GLU A 303 17.71 -19.18 5.77
C GLU A 303 17.76 -20.68 6.11
N ARG A 304 18.94 -21.33 6.02
CA ARG A 304 19.11 -22.75 6.34
C ARG A 304 18.66 -23.06 7.77
N ASP A 305 19.12 -22.28 8.74
CA ASP A 305 18.82 -22.51 10.15
C ASP A 305 17.32 -22.31 10.43
N TYR A 306 16.74 -21.23 9.89
CA TYR A 306 15.31 -20.96 10.00
C TYR A 306 14.46 -22.08 9.37
N LEU A 307 14.77 -22.50 8.14
CA LEU A 307 14.06 -23.60 7.48
C LEU A 307 14.25 -24.93 8.20
N GLY A 308 15.40 -25.15 8.84
CA GLY A 308 15.64 -26.26 9.75
C GLY A 308 14.62 -26.30 10.90
N HIS A 309 14.37 -25.16 11.54
CA HIS A 309 13.35 -25.03 12.59
C HIS A 309 11.92 -25.22 12.05
N VAL A 310 11.63 -24.80 10.81
CA VAL A 310 10.33 -25.06 10.15
C VAL A 310 10.11 -26.56 9.95
N VAL A 311 11.13 -27.27 9.44
CA VAL A 311 11.10 -28.73 9.23
C VAL A 311 10.95 -29.48 10.55
N ALA A 312 11.67 -29.05 11.60
CA ALA A 312 11.52 -29.59 12.95
C ALA A 312 10.13 -29.32 13.56
N GLY A 313 9.41 -28.33 13.04
CA GLY A 313 8.09 -27.93 13.51
C GLY A 313 8.12 -26.96 14.69
N GLU A 314 9.27 -26.37 14.96
CA GLU A 314 9.47 -25.33 15.96
C GLU A 314 8.98 -23.97 15.45
N VAL A 315 9.07 -23.76 14.13
CA VAL A 315 8.47 -22.61 13.41
C VAL A 315 7.31 -23.10 12.55
N GLN A 316 6.20 -22.35 12.55
CA GLN A 316 5.01 -22.67 11.77
C GLN A 316 4.73 -21.59 10.72
N LEU A 317 4.92 -21.91 9.45
CA LEU A 317 4.64 -20.98 8.34
C LEU A 317 3.25 -21.20 7.76
N VAL A 318 2.38 -20.19 7.83
CA VAL A 318 1.07 -20.22 7.13
C VAL A 318 1.14 -19.62 5.73
N LEU A 319 2.23 -18.93 5.40
CA LEU A 319 2.58 -18.49 4.05
C LEU A 319 4.12 -18.50 3.92
N TYR A 320 4.64 -19.10 2.84
CA TYR A 320 6.05 -19.04 2.49
C TYR A 320 6.22 -18.90 0.97
N GLN A 321 6.52 -17.69 0.53
CA GLN A 321 6.73 -17.32 -0.88
C GLN A 321 7.93 -16.37 -0.97
N PRO A 322 9.16 -16.87 -0.70
CA PRO A 322 10.36 -16.02 -0.60
C PRO A 322 10.68 -15.27 -1.90
N GLU A 323 10.35 -15.85 -3.06
CA GLU A 323 10.52 -15.22 -4.38
C GLU A 323 9.66 -13.96 -4.57
N GLU A 324 8.57 -13.82 -3.82
CA GLU A 324 7.73 -12.61 -3.80
C GLU A 324 8.00 -11.75 -2.56
N ASN A 325 9.03 -12.05 -1.78
CA ASN A 325 9.31 -11.42 -0.49
C ASN A 325 8.10 -11.46 0.46
N ARG A 326 7.38 -12.60 0.46
CA ARG A 326 6.15 -12.82 1.23
C ARG A 326 6.28 -14.01 2.19
N ILE A 327 6.00 -13.76 3.46
CA ILE A 327 6.04 -14.74 4.54
C ILE A 327 5.01 -14.39 5.61
N ALA A 328 4.41 -15.42 6.20
CA ALA A 328 3.62 -15.26 7.42
C ALA A 328 3.87 -16.42 8.38
N GLU A 329 4.34 -16.09 9.56
CA GLU A 329 4.61 -17.03 10.65
C GLU A 329 3.44 -17.03 11.64
N MET A 330 3.05 -18.22 12.11
CA MET A 330 2.02 -18.43 13.10
C MET A 330 2.63 -18.91 14.42
N ILE A 331 2.41 -18.15 15.49
CA ILE A 331 2.82 -18.47 16.84
C ILE A 331 1.59 -18.92 17.63
N GLY A 332 1.74 -20.02 18.38
CA GLY A 332 0.59 -20.72 18.98
C GLY A 332 -0.13 -21.65 18.00
N THR A 333 -1.20 -22.30 18.46
CA THR A 333 -1.95 -23.28 17.66
C THR A 333 -3.44 -23.00 17.79
N PRO A 334 -4.15 -22.69 16.69
CA PRO A 334 -5.60 -22.55 16.70
C PRO A 334 -6.29 -23.82 17.22
N GLY A 335 -7.21 -23.66 18.17
CA GLY A 335 -7.97 -24.75 18.78
C GLY A 335 -9.18 -24.25 19.56
N PRO A 336 -9.95 -25.14 20.21
CA PRO A 336 -11.16 -24.76 20.96
C PRO A 336 -10.95 -23.75 22.09
N GLY A 337 -9.71 -23.59 22.56
CA GLY A 337 -9.32 -22.61 23.58
C GLY A 337 -8.78 -21.30 23.01
N THR A 338 -8.75 -21.13 21.69
CA THR A 338 -8.32 -19.88 21.06
C THR A 338 -9.33 -18.79 21.35
N ARG A 339 -8.86 -17.74 22.02
CA ARG A 339 -9.63 -16.58 22.46
C ARG A 339 -9.22 -15.31 21.75
N ARG A 340 -7.94 -15.21 21.38
CA ARG A 340 -7.36 -14.02 20.77
C ARG A 340 -6.52 -14.38 19.56
N VAL A 341 -6.68 -13.60 18.50
CA VAL A 341 -5.87 -13.66 17.29
C VAL A 341 -5.23 -12.31 17.07
N LEU A 342 -3.91 -12.26 17.18
CA LEU A 342 -3.10 -11.08 16.87
C LEU A 342 -2.61 -11.18 15.43
N THR A 343 -2.91 -10.19 14.61
CA THR A 343 -2.25 -9.99 13.31
C THR A 343 -1.26 -8.84 13.46
N PHE A 344 0.03 -9.18 13.56
CA PHE A 344 1.13 -8.25 13.73
C PHE A 344 1.81 -7.97 12.40
N VAL A 345 1.95 -6.68 12.06
CA VAL A 345 2.61 -6.21 10.85
C VAL A 345 3.87 -5.42 11.22
N PRO A 346 5.06 -5.88 10.80
CA PRO A 346 6.32 -5.20 11.06
C PRO A 346 6.48 -3.94 10.19
N GLY A 347 7.57 -3.20 10.43
CA GLY A 347 7.82 -1.89 9.83
C GLY A 347 8.56 -1.93 8.49
N THR A 348 8.95 -0.75 8.01
CA THR A 348 9.83 -0.51 6.85
C THR A 348 11.08 -1.41 6.86
N PHE A 349 11.61 -1.73 5.69
CA PHE A 349 12.79 -2.59 5.48
C PHE A 349 12.62 -4.05 5.94
N THR A 350 11.42 -4.46 6.36
CA THR A 350 11.19 -5.85 6.74
C THR A 350 11.11 -6.70 5.48
N SER A 351 12.01 -7.65 5.32
CA SER A 351 12.00 -8.67 4.26
C SER A 351 11.85 -10.07 4.83
N VAL A 352 11.79 -11.10 3.99
CA VAL A 352 11.87 -12.50 4.42
C VAL A 352 13.14 -12.79 5.25
N ASP A 353 14.25 -12.12 4.95
CA ASP A 353 15.50 -12.27 5.72
C ASP A 353 15.34 -11.80 7.17
N SER A 354 14.47 -10.82 7.41
CA SER A 354 14.18 -10.32 8.75
C SER A 354 13.51 -11.38 9.63
N PHE A 355 12.77 -12.32 9.02
CA PHE A 355 12.17 -13.45 9.72
C PHE A 355 13.22 -14.52 10.06
N TYR A 356 14.18 -14.75 9.17
CA TYR A 356 15.25 -15.73 9.40
C TYR A 356 16.12 -15.37 10.61
N GLY A 357 16.32 -14.07 10.84
CA GLY A 357 17.02 -13.55 12.02
C GLY A 357 16.17 -13.49 13.31
N GLY A 358 14.87 -13.80 13.25
CA GLY A 358 13.97 -13.81 14.42
C GLY A 358 13.54 -12.44 14.95
N GLY A 359 13.99 -11.34 14.34
CA GLY A 359 13.76 -9.98 14.84
C GLY A 359 12.29 -9.54 14.73
N ALA A 360 11.61 -9.90 13.64
CA ALA A 360 10.22 -9.54 13.41
C ALA A 360 9.23 -10.21 14.39
N GLN A 361 9.65 -11.33 14.99
CA GLN A 361 8.81 -12.19 15.82
C GLN A 361 8.90 -11.89 17.31
N LEU A 362 9.88 -11.10 17.77
CA LEU A 362 10.17 -10.92 19.21
C LEU A 362 8.95 -10.51 20.05
N MET A 363 8.26 -9.43 19.65
CA MET A 363 7.09 -8.94 20.40
C MET A 363 5.89 -9.92 20.33
N PRO A 364 5.45 -10.38 19.14
CA PRO A 364 4.38 -11.37 19.03
C PRO A 364 4.68 -12.69 19.77
N ALA A 365 5.92 -13.17 19.71
CA ALA A 365 6.34 -14.39 20.40
C ALA A 365 6.23 -14.25 21.90
N TRP A 366 6.73 -13.13 22.44
CA TRP A 366 6.61 -12.84 23.87
C TRP A 366 5.15 -12.77 24.33
N LEU A 367 4.28 -12.08 23.57
CA LEU A 367 2.85 -11.99 23.89
C LEU A 367 2.16 -13.35 23.90
N ALA A 368 2.40 -14.17 22.86
CA ALA A 368 1.81 -15.50 22.75
C ALA A 368 2.28 -16.44 23.88
N ASP A 369 3.50 -16.26 24.40
CA ASP A 369 4.00 -16.99 25.57
C ASP A 369 3.25 -16.63 26.87
N GLN A 370 2.60 -15.46 26.94
CA GLN A 370 1.83 -15.03 28.12
C GLN A 370 0.39 -15.58 28.16
N ASP A 371 -0.16 -16.05 27.05
CA ASP A 371 -1.54 -16.55 26.97
C ASP A 371 -1.66 -17.76 26.05
N ALA A 372 -1.90 -18.94 26.64
CA ALA A 372 -2.12 -20.19 25.90
C ALA A 372 -3.37 -20.17 24.99
N GLY A 373 -4.27 -19.18 25.16
CA GLY A 373 -5.42 -18.94 24.28
C GLY A 373 -5.12 -18.00 23.10
N MET A 374 -3.88 -17.54 22.95
CA MET A 374 -3.48 -16.61 21.90
C MET A 374 -2.89 -17.33 20.69
N VAL A 375 -3.26 -16.85 19.50
CA VAL A 375 -2.56 -17.16 18.24
C VAL A 375 -2.09 -15.85 17.65
N ALA A 376 -0.82 -15.76 17.24
CA ALA A 376 -0.30 -14.58 16.59
C ALA A 376 0.17 -14.90 15.16
N PHE A 377 -0.20 -14.06 14.21
CA PHE A 377 0.32 -14.05 12.85
C PHE A 377 1.29 -12.89 12.70
N VAL A 378 2.57 -13.17 12.44
CA VAL A 378 3.56 -12.17 12.05
C VAL A 378 3.57 -12.13 10.52
N TRP A 379 3.10 -11.03 9.95
CA TRP A 379 2.71 -10.98 8.55
C TRP A 379 3.56 -10.00 7.74
N LYS A 380 4.18 -10.52 6.67
CA LYS A 380 4.81 -9.75 5.59
C LYS A 380 4.26 -10.29 4.27
N GLY A 381 3.11 -9.80 3.83
CA GLY A 381 2.40 -10.33 2.65
C GLY A 381 2.28 -9.38 1.47
N ALA A 382 2.94 -8.22 1.50
CA ALA A 382 2.98 -7.20 0.45
C ALA A 382 4.32 -6.46 0.50
N ASP A 383 4.61 -5.64 -0.51
CA ASP A 383 5.84 -4.83 -0.56
C ASP A 383 5.77 -3.69 0.46
N PHE A 384 6.75 -3.62 1.35
CA PHE A 384 6.92 -2.52 2.28
C PHE A 384 7.98 -1.54 1.73
N PRO A 385 8.04 -0.30 2.21
CA PRO A 385 9.06 0.62 1.75
C PRO A 385 10.45 0.12 2.19
N GLY A 386 11.47 0.30 1.33
CA GLY A 386 12.85 -0.11 1.60
C GLY A 386 13.14 -1.62 1.47
N ASP A 387 12.20 -2.45 1.03
CA ASP A 387 12.38 -3.91 0.95
C ASP A 387 13.46 -4.38 -0.04
N ASP A 388 13.86 -3.54 -0.99
CA ASP A 388 14.82 -3.84 -2.07
C ASP A 388 16.24 -3.26 -1.82
N GLU A 389 16.41 -2.45 -0.77
CA GLU A 389 17.65 -1.70 -0.53
C GLU A 389 18.31 -2.16 0.78
N GLY A 390 19.61 -2.44 0.74
CA GLY A 390 20.38 -2.88 1.90
C GLY A 390 20.38 -1.83 3.02
N PRO A 391 20.66 -2.21 4.28
CA PRO A 391 20.57 -1.28 5.40
C PRO A 391 21.77 -0.33 5.40
N VAL A 392 21.69 0.81 4.71
CA VAL A 392 22.62 1.92 4.89
C VAL A 392 21.96 3.02 5.72
N LEU A 393 22.64 3.47 6.77
CA LEU A 393 22.15 4.48 7.73
C LEU A 393 21.75 5.82 7.07
N ALA A 394 22.33 6.14 5.90
CA ALA A 394 22.00 7.33 5.11
C ALA A 394 20.71 7.16 4.29
N GLU A 395 20.35 5.92 3.91
CA GLU A 395 19.12 5.58 3.19
C GLU A 395 17.90 5.53 4.12
N GLN A 396 18.08 5.29 5.42
CA GLN A 396 16.97 5.32 6.40
C GLN A 396 16.34 6.72 6.52
N LEU A 397 17.12 7.80 6.36
CA LEU A 397 16.61 9.18 6.29
C LEU A 397 15.90 9.46 4.95
N ILE A 398 16.28 8.78 3.86
CA ILE A 398 15.58 8.82 2.56
C ILE A 398 14.27 8.02 2.64
N GLY A 399 14.28 6.90 3.36
CA GLY A 399 13.11 6.07 3.68
C GLY A 399 12.03 6.81 4.49
N ILE A 400 12.34 7.90 5.18
CA ILE A 400 11.35 8.79 5.84
C ILE A 400 10.47 9.49 4.79
N VAL A 401 11.03 9.84 3.63
CA VAL A 401 10.27 10.43 2.50
C VAL A 401 9.50 9.34 1.75
N GLU A 402 10.09 8.16 1.55
CA GLU A 402 9.41 7.02 0.91
C GLU A 402 8.31 6.40 1.77
N ALA A 403 8.41 6.47 3.11
CA ALA A 403 7.38 6.00 4.03
C ALA A 403 6.08 6.81 3.91
N ASN A 404 6.10 7.99 3.29
CA ASN A 404 4.90 8.75 2.91
C ASN A 404 4.26 8.28 1.60
N ALA A 405 4.85 7.31 0.89
CA ALA A 405 4.32 6.83 -0.38
C ALA A 405 2.99 6.09 -0.16
N GLN A 406 1.89 6.83 -0.32
CA GLN A 406 0.53 6.27 -0.29
C GLN A 406 0.32 5.15 -1.32
N SER A 407 1.12 5.12 -2.40
CA SER A 407 1.03 4.09 -3.45
C SER A 407 1.19 2.66 -2.92
N ARG A 408 1.96 2.45 -1.85
CA ARG A 408 2.13 1.11 -1.22
C ARG A 408 1.06 0.79 -0.17
N SER A 409 0.38 1.80 0.39
CA SER A 409 -0.59 1.63 1.47
C SER A 409 -1.84 0.83 1.07
N VAL A 410 -2.46 1.20 -0.05
CA VAL A 410 -3.70 0.55 -0.53
C VAL A 410 -3.45 -0.92 -0.90
N PRO A 411 -2.42 -1.28 -1.70
CA PRO A 411 -2.10 -2.67 -1.97
C PRO A 411 -1.81 -3.50 -0.72
N ALA A 412 -1.04 -2.96 0.22
CA ALA A 412 -0.72 -3.64 1.48
C ALA A 412 -1.97 -3.86 2.34
N GLY A 413 -2.83 -2.85 2.48
CA GLY A 413 -4.10 -2.95 3.19
C GLY A 413 -5.03 -3.98 2.57
N GLN A 414 -5.17 -4.00 1.24
CA GLN A 414 -5.97 -5.00 0.53
C GLN A 414 -5.40 -6.42 0.69
N ALA A 415 -4.07 -6.57 0.67
CA ALA A 415 -3.41 -7.87 0.88
C ALA A 415 -3.62 -8.38 2.31
N LEU A 416 -3.50 -7.51 3.32
CA LEU A 416 -3.74 -7.85 4.72
C LEU A 416 -5.21 -8.17 4.99
N ALA A 417 -6.14 -7.45 4.35
CA ALA A 417 -7.57 -7.73 4.44
C ALA A 417 -7.92 -9.10 3.85
N ARG A 418 -7.34 -9.43 2.69
CA ARG A 418 -7.46 -10.78 2.11
C ARG A 418 -6.91 -11.84 3.03
N PHE A 419 -5.69 -11.67 3.54
CA PHE A 419 -5.08 -12.62 4.50
C PHE A 419 -5.96 -12.83 5.74
N SER A 420 -6.49 -11.76 6.32
CA SER A 420 -7.36 -11.82 7.50
C SER A 420 -8.65 -12.60 7.18
N ALA A 421 -9.27 -12.35 6.02
CA ALA A 421 -10.45 -13.09 5.57
C ALA A 421 -10.15 -14.58 5.31
N GLU A 422 -8.97 -14.90 4.77
CA GLU A 422 -8.52 -16.28 4.57
C GLU A 422 -8.38 -17.02 5.90
N MET A 423 -7.72 -16.41 6.89
CA MET A 423 -7.53 -17.03 8.22
C MET A 423 -8.87 -17.19 8.95
N ARG A 424 -9.77 -16.22 8.83
CA ARG A 424 -11.13 -16.28 9.41
C ARG A 424 -12.04 -17.33 8.76
N CYS A 425 -11.63 -17.98 7.68
CA CYS A 425 -12.35 -19.18 7.23
C CYS A 425 -12.24 -20.33 8.24
N ASP A 426 -11.23 -20.32 9.12
CA ASP A 426 -11.13 -21.27 10.23
C ASP A 426 -12.10 -20.88 11.38
N PRO A 427 -12.95 -21.82 11.87
CA PRO A 427 -13.89 -21.55 12.95
C PRO A 427 -13.26 -21.18 14.30
N GLN A 428 -12.02 -21.61 14.57
CA GLN A 428 -11.33 -21.28 15.83
C GLN A 428 -10.77 -19.86 15.77
N ILE A 429 -10.33 -19.42 14.59
CA ILE A 429 -9.83 -18.06 14.37
C ILE A 429 -10.99 -17.07 14.30
N SER A 430 -12.05 -17.36 13.55
CA SER A 430 -13.16 -16.41 13.36
C SER A 430 -13.96 -16.08 14.61
N ARG A 431 -13.93 -16.95 15.63
CA ARG A 431 -14.65 -16.74 16.89
C ARG A 431 -13.83 -16.00 17.94
N ALA A 432 -12.51 -15.92 17.77
CA ALA A 432 -11.61 -15.25 18.68
C ALA A 432 -11.66 -13.73 18.48
N GLY A 433 -11.33 -12.97 19.52
CA GLY A 433 -11.08 -11.53 19.41
C GLY A 433 -9.95 -11.25 18.42
N GLN A 434 -10.21 -10.35 17.49
CA GLN A 434 -9.35 -9.98 16.37
C GLN A 434 -8.57 -8.72 16.71
N ILE A 435 -7.25 -8.85 16.82
CA ILE A 435 -6.37 -7.76 17.25
C ILE A 435 -5.42 -7.43 16.11
N GLY A 436 -5.43 -6.19 15.64
CA GLY A 436 -4.45 -5.68 14.68
C GLY A 436 -3.31 -4.98 15.43
N ALA A 437 -2.05 -5.26 15.07
CA ALA A 437 -0.93 -4.48 15.58
C ALA A 437 0.04 -4.12 14.46
N GLY A 438 0.45 -2.86 14.40
CA GLY A 438 1.37 -2.36 13.38
C GLY A 438 2.54 -1.64 14.02
N TYR A 439 3.76 -2.12 13.73
CA TYR A 439 5.00 -1.43 14.12
C TYR A 439 5.44 -0.48 13.00
N SER A 440 5.73 0.77 13.33
CA SER A 440 6.23 1.76 12.35
C SER A 440 5.28 1.88 11.15
N TRP A 441 5.78 1.71 9.92
CA TRP A 441 4.95 1.67 8.72
C TRP A 441 3.89 0.56 8.72
N GLY A 442 4.06 -0.52 9.50
CA GLY A 442 3.06 -1.59 9.63
C GLY A 442 1.67 -1.10 10.07
N LEU A 443 1.58 0.02 10.80
CA LEU A 443 0.30 0.66 11.11
C LEU A 443 -0.49 1.05 9.84
N VAL A 444 0.23 1.52 8.81
CA VAL A 444 -0.37 1.92 7.54
C VAL A 444 -1.08 0.74 6.89
N ALA A 445 -0.46 -0.44 6.89
CA ALA A 445 -1.06 -1.66 6.36
C ALA A 445 -2.29 -2.09 7.18
N VAL A 446 -2.20 -2.05 8.52
CA VAL A 446 -3.32 -2.39 9.42
C VAL A 446 -4.52 -1.47 9.18
N THR A 447 -4.34 -0.16 9.24
CA THR A 447 -5.44 0.81 9.07
C THR A 447 -5.94 0.89 7.61
N SER A 448 -5.06 0.66 6.63
CA SER A 448 -5.50 0.49 5.22
C SER A 448 -6.31 -0.79 5.02
N SER A 449 -6.09 -1.83 5.82
CA SER A 449 -6.91 -3.05 5.76
C SER A 449 -8.32 -2.84 6.31
N GLU A 450 -8.50 -1.90 7.24
CA GLU A 450 -9.82 -1.47 7.71
C GLU A 450 -10.60 -0.76 6.59
N LEU A 451 -9.94 0.11 5.82
CA LEU A 451 -10.53 0.70 4.61
C LEU A 451 -10.91 -0.35 3.55
N ALA A 452 -10.20 -1.48 3.53
CA ALA A 452 -10.51 -2.63 2.67
C ALA A 452 -11.58 -3.58 3.28
N GLY A 453 -12.17 -3.24 4.42
CA GLY A 453 -13.28 -3.97 5.04
C GLY A 453 -12.90 -4.92 6.17
N THR A 454 -11.65 -4.89 6.65
CA THR A 454 -11.24 -5.66 7.83
C THR A 454 -11.77 -4.99 9.09
N HIS A 455 -12.39 -5.76 9.97
CA HIS A 455 -12.74 -5.31 11.31
C HIS A 455 -11.82 -5.96 12.35
N PHE A 456 -11.38 -5.19 13.34
CA PHE A 456 -10.62 -5.63 14.51
C PHE A 456 -11.35 -5.17 15.77
N ASP A 457 -11.30 -5.95 16.85
CA ASP A 457 -11.84 -5.53 18.15
C ASP A 457 -10.90 -4.49 18.82
N ALA A 458 -9.60 -4.61 18.56
CA ALA A 458 -8.59 -3.63 18.96
C ALA A 458 -7.48 -3.47 17.93
N VAL A 459 -6.95 -2.25 17.82
CA VAL A 459 -5.79 -1.92 16.99
C VAL A 459 -4.72 -1.25 17.83
N HIS A 460 -3.50 -1.78 17.80
CA HIS A 460 -2.34 -1.23 18.50
C HIS A 460 -1.30 -0.70 17.52
N SER A 461 -1.03 0.59 17.60
CA SER A 461 0.08 1.25 16.93
C SER A 461 1.32 1.21 17.83
N LEU A 462 2.40 0.61 17.36
CA LEU A 462 3.70 0.58 18.05
C LEU A 462 4.65 1.50 17.27
N ALA A 463 4.89 2.71 17.79
CA ALA A 463 5.60 3.77 17.08
C ALA A 463 5.13 3.96 15.63
N GLY A 464 3.81 3.96 15.40
CA GLY A 464 3.24 3.91 14.06
C GLY A 464 3.44 5.18 13.21
N ALA A 465 3.57 5.00 11.91
CA ALA A 465 3.89 6.08 10.98
C ALA A 465 2.72 7.04 10.72
N TRP A 466 1.57 6.55 10.27
CA TRP A 466 0.39 7.36 9.97
C TRP A 466 -0.80 6.47 9.63
N VAL A 467 -1.99 7.08 9.53
CA VAL A 467 -3.21 6.43 9.02
C VAL A 467 -3.62 6.98 7.65
N PRO A 468 -4.06 6.12 6.71
CA PRO A 468 -4.31 6.51 5.33
C PRO A 468 -5.44 7.52 5.19
N GLN A 469 -5.45 8.27 4.08
CA GLN A 469 -6.51 9.22 3.78
C GLN A 469 -7.86 8.51 3.73
N GLY A 470 -8.90 9.15 4.27
CA GLY A 470 -10.25 8.58 4.34
C GLY A 470 -10.47 7.63 5.51
N TRP A 471 -9.41 7.21 6.20
CA TRP A 471 -9.55 6.45 7.44
C TRP A 471 -10.11 7.30 8.57
N THR A 472 -11.01 6.70 9.33
CA THR A 472 -11.60 7.20 10.58
C THR A 472 -11.73 6.03 11.54
N ALA A 473 -11.48 6.24 12.82
CA ALA A 473 -11.66 5.22 13.85
C ALA A 473 -13.09 4.64 13.82
N ASP A 474 -13.19 3.31 13.84
CA ASP A 474 -14.46 2.61 14.01
C ASP A 474 -14.92 2.71 15.48
N ALA A 475 -16.20 3.00 15.69
CA ALA A 475 -16.76 3.16 17.03
C ALA A 475 -16.82 1.85 17.84
N THR A 476 -16.70 0.67 17.20
CA THR A 476 -16.64 -0.61 17.89
C THR A 476 -15.21 -1.17 18.03
N THR A 477 -14.20 -0.46 17.52
CA THR A 477 -12.78 -0.84 17.65
C THR A 477 -12.11 0.04 18.70
N THR A 478 -11.30 -0.55 19.57
CA THR A 478 -10.46 0.23 20.50
C THR A 478 -9.08 0.48 19.89
N TYR A 479 -8.63 1.73 19.85
CA TYR A 479 -7.35 2.10 19.24
C TYR A 479 -6.35 2.58 20.28
N PHE A 480 -5.15 2.00 20.29
CA PHE A 480 -4.05 2.39 21.18
C PHE A 480 -2.82 2.79 20.39
N HIS A 481 -2.09 3.79 20.87
CA HIS A 481 -0.78 4.16 20.35
C HIS A 481 0.27 4.15 21.46
N TRP A 482 1.37 3.45 21.22
CA TRP A 482 2.48 3.27 22.15
C TRP A 482 3.76 3.73 21.48
N SER A 483 4.46 4.69 22.08
CA SER A 483 5.73 5.16 21.51
C SER A 483 6.66 5.74 22.56
N TYR A 484 7.94 5.81 22.22
CA TYR A 484 8.89 6.74 22.83
C TYR A 484 8.98 8.00 21.96
N THR A 485 9.71 9.02 22.43
CA THR A 485 10.21 10.05 21.50
C THR A 485 11.28 9.43 20.62
N ASP A 486 10.97 9.22 19.35
CA ASP A 486 11.83 8.56 18.37
C ASP A 486 11.98 9.39 17.08
N PHE A 487 12.76 8.88 16.12
CA PHE A 487 13.02 9.63 14.87
C PHE A 487 11.73 9.88 14.07
N LEU A 488 10.74 9.00 14.17
CA LEU A 488 9.50 9.09 13.43
C LEU A 488 8.59 10.15 14.05
N SER A 489 8.45 10.14 15.37
CA SER A 489 7.76 11.19 16.13
C SER A 489 8.39 12.57 15.94
N MET A 490 9.72 12.65 15.85
CA MET A 490 10.45 13.88 15.51
C MET A 490 10.08 14.37 14.11
N ALA A 491 10.03 13.48 13.12
CA ALA A 491 9.64 13.81 11.74
C ALA A 491 8.16 14.19 11.61
N GLN A 492 7.30 13.55 12.40
CA GLN A 492 5.87 13.81 12.50
C GLN A 492 5.58 15.20 13.07
N ASP A 493 6.28 15.60 14.14
CA ASP A 493 6.11 16.91 14.79
C ASP A 493 6.47 18.08 13.86
N VAL A 494 7.43 17.89 12.94
CA VAL A 494 7.79 18.89 11.93
C VAL A 494 7.00 18.76 10.61
N GLY A 495 6.01 17.86 10.57
CA GLY A 495 5.13 17.65 9.42
C GLY A 495 5.77 16.94 8.22
N TRP A 496 6.94 16.34 8.39
CA TRP A 496 7.62 15.60 7.30
C TRP A 496 6.98 14.25 7.03
N VAL A 497 6.28 13.66 8.02
CA VAL A 497 5.59 12.37 7.88
C VAL A 497 4.12 12.49 8.25
N GLY A 498 3.28 11.77 7.50
CA GLY A 498 1.87 11.54 7.83
C GLY A 498 0.94 12.73 7.61
N ASN A 499 1.46 13.92 7.32
CA ASN A 499 0.68 15.14 7.04
C ASN A 499 -0.40 15.39 8.12
N GLY A 500 -0.02 15.25 9.39
CA GLY A 500 -0.91 15.42 10.54
C GLY A 500 -1.87 14.26 10.83
N ARG A 501 -1.76 13.13 10.12
CA ARG A 501 -2.54 11.89 10.33
C ARG A 501 -1.75 10.86 11.13
N ASN A 502 -1.01 11.33 12.13
CA ASN A 502 -0.16 10.51 12.97
C ASN A 502 -1.01 9.96 14.12
N PRO A 503 -0.76 8.72 14.60
CA PRO A 503 -1.59 8.09 15.61
C PRO A 503 -1.63 8.85 16.95
N ASP A 504 -0.62 9.67 17.25
CA ASP A 504 -0.56 10.48 18.48
C ASP A 504 -1.53 11.68 18.50
N VAL A 505 -1.84 12.25 17.33
CA VAL A 505 -2.74 13.40 17.17
C VAL A 505 -4.07 13.05 16.48
N THR A 506 -4.16 11.86 15.88
CA THR A 506 -5.36 11.43 15.16
C THR A 506 -6.47 11.05 16.16
N PRO A 507 -7.68 11.63 16.06
CA PRO A 507 -8.78 11.29 16.95
C PRO A 507 -9.11 9.80 16.92
N GLY A 508 -9.34 9.21 18.10
CA GLY A 508 -9.72 7.80 18.27
C GLY A 508 -8.65 6.95 18.95
N PHE A 509 -7.37 7.32 18.83
CA PHE A 509 -6.28 6.65 19.55
C PHE A 509 -6.19 7.11 21.01
N GLU A 510 -6.10 6.15 21.92
CA GLU A 510 -5.55 6.35 23.25
C GLU A 510 -4.02 6.30 23.17
N THR A 511 -3.38 7.44 23.40
CA THR A 511 -1.93 7.62 23.16
C THR A 511 -1.13 7.56 24.45
N HIS A 512 -0.11 6.71 24.46
CA HIS A 512 0.85 6.52 25.54
C HIS A 512 2.27 6.78 25.03
N ILE A 513 2.83 7.93 25.40
CA ILE A 513 4.21 8.29 25.10
C ILE A 513 5.07 8.11 26.36
N TYR A 514 6.14 7.34 26.25
CA TYR A 514 7.04 7.01 27.35
C TYR A 514 8.33 7.84 27.27
N ASP A 515 8.70 8.45 28.39
CA ASP A 515 9.91 9.28 28.48
C ASP A 515 11.17 8.43 28.68
N ARG A 516 12.30 8.85 28.07
CA ARG A 516 13.63 8.32 28.35
C ARG A 516 14.65 9.41 28.71
N PRO A 517 15.73 9.04 29.43
CA PRO A 517 16.88 9.94 29.58
C PRO A 517 17.41 10.39 28.22
N GLY A 518 17.50 11.70 28.01
CA GLY A 518 17.91 12.29 26.74
C GLY A 518 16.75 12.68 25.82
N ASP A 519 15.50 12.46 26.24
CA ASP A 519 14.34 13.07 25.59
C ASP A 519 14.13 14.49 26.11
N PHE A 520 13.84 15.42 25.21
CA PHE A 520 13.61 16.82 25.53
C PHE A 520 12.70 17.47 24.49
N THR A 521 12.14 18.62 24.84
CA THR A 521 11.25 19.39 23.98
C THR A 521 11.93 20.69 23.58
N VAL A 522 11.94 20.99 22.28
CA VAL A 522 12.49 22.25 21.74
C VAL A 522 11.33 23.15 21.34
N PRO A 523 11.13 24.30 22.01
CA PRO A 523 10.16 25.29 21.58
C PRO A 523 10.63 25.98 20.29
N LEU A 524 9.84 25.95 19.23
CA LEU A 524 10.12 26.70 18.01
C LEU A 524 9.77 28.17 18.21
N GLY A 525 10.70 29.07 17.87
CA GLY A 525 10.49 30.52 18.02
C GLY A 525 9.91 31.19 16.78
N GLY A 526 9.31 32.38 16.97
CA GLY A 526 8.80 33.23 15.88
C GLY A 526 9.88 34.00 15.10
N GLU A 527 9.45 34.82 14.12
CA GLU A 527 10.28 35.45 13.06
C GLU A 527 11.55 36.21 13.53
N LEU A 528 11.64 36.62 14.79
CA LEU A 528 12.78 37.41 15.32
C LEU A 528 13.68 36.64 16.31
N ALA A 529 13.36 35.40 16.66
CA ALA A 529 14.18 34.56 17.55
C ALA A 529 14.04 33.08 17.14
N PRO A 530 14.85 32.59 16.17
CA PRO A 530 14.57 31.33 15.47
C PRO A 530 14.66 30.05 16.31
N PHE A 531 15.01 30.13 17.60
CA PHE A 531 15.26 28.93 18.40
C PHE A 531 14.49 28.80 19.71
N LEU A 532 13.82 29.84 20.25
CA LEU A 532 13.16 29.72 21.56
C LEU A 532 12.01 30.74 21.73
N ASP A 533 10.76 30.30 21.56
CA ASP A 533 9.57 30.94 22.14
C ASP A 533 8.95 29.97 23.18
N PRO A 534 9.00 30.25 24.49
CA PRO A 534 8.42 29.37 25.53
C PRO A 534 6.93 29.06 25.35
N HIS A 535 6.22 29.82 24.51
CA HIS A 535 4.81 29.65 24.20
C HIS A 535 4.55 29.24 22.74
N GLY A 536 5.59 29.01 21.94
CA GLY A 536 5.51 28.56 20.56
C GLY A 536 5.26 27.05 20.41
N PRO A 537 4.95 26.56 19.20
CA PRO A 537 4.82 25.13 18.94
C PRO A 537 6.13 24.42 19.26
N SER A 538 6.03 23.29 19.94
CA SER A 538 7.20 22.59 20.45
C SER A 538 7.41 21.25 19.75
N VAL A 539 8.66 20.92 19.45
CA VAL A 539 9.02 19.67 18.79
C VAL A 539 9.71 18.75 19.80
N ARG A 540 9.29 17.48 19.85
CA ARG A 540 9.96 16.46 20.66
C ARG A 540 11.27 16.05 19.99
N MET A 541 12.31 15.87 20.78
CA MET A 541 13.65 15.50 20.34
C MET A 541 14.21 14.43 21.28
N SER A 542 15.03 13.53 20.74
CA SER A 542 15.75 12.54 21.53
C SER A 542 17.22 12.51 21.13
N LEU A 543 18.11 12.24 22.09
CA LEU A 543 19.51 11.92 21.83
C LEU A 543 19.71 10.49 21.31
N SER A 544 18.69 9.63 21.39
CA SER A 544 18.75 8.23 20.96
C SER A 544 17.54 7.81 20.11
N PRO A 545 17.21 8.55 19.04
CA PRO A 545 15.92 8.43 18.37
C PRO A 545 15.73 7.12 17.60
N LEU A 546 16.79 6.53 17.03
CA LEU A 546 16.72 5.22 16.37
C LEU A 546 16.56 4.08 17.38
N GLU A 547 17.31 4.14 18.48
CA GLU A 547 17.22 3.14 19.55
C GLU A 547 15.81 3.15 20.16
N ASN A 548 15.24 4.33 20.40
CA ASN A 548 13.90 4.50 20.93
C ASN A 548 12.83 3.89 20.01
N HIS A 549 12.96 4.07 18.69
CA HIS A 549 12.02 3.49 17.73
C HIS A 549 12.00 1.95 17.80
N GLN A 550 13.19 1.34 17.85
CA GLN A 550 13.32 -0.12 17.93
C GLN A 550 12.96 -0.66 19.31
N LEU A 551 13.19 0.14 20.37
CA LEU A 551 12.99 -0.26 21.75
C LEU A 551 11.55 -0.72 21.99
N ILE A 552 10.54 -0.02 21.43
CA ILE A 552 9.12 -0.28 21.67
C ILE A 552 8.67 -1.71 21.35
N VAL A 553 9.31 -2.36 20.38
CA VAL A 553 9.05 -3.76 19.98
C VAL A 553 10.11 -4.75 20.46
N SER A 554 11.15 -4.28 21.15
CA SER A 554 12.24 -5.12 21.64
C SER A 554 11.90 -5.82 22.95
N ASP A 555 12.69 -6.82 23.30
CA ASP A 555 12.60 -7.54 24.56
C ASP A 555 13.46 -6.96 25.69
N ARG A 556 14.10 -5.82 25.44
CA ARG A 556 15.05 -5.19 26.35
C ARG A 556 14.40 -4.81 27.70
N PRO A 557 15.12 -4.92 28.83
CA PRO A 557 14.58 -4.59 30.16
C PRO A 557 14.03 -3.17 30.27
N GLU A 558 14.63 -2.21 29.55
CA GLU A 558 14.17 -0.83 29.51
C GLU A 558 12.76 -0.69 28.92
N ASN A 559 12.34 -1.65 28.08
CA ASN A 559 11.01 -1.69 27.48
C ASN A 559 9.96 -2.42 28.34
N PHE A 560 10.28 -2.78 29.59
CA PHE A 560 9.38 -3.55 30.44
C PHE A 560 8.01 -2.87 30.61
N ARG A 561 7.98 -1.57 30.96
CA ARG A 561 6.73 -0.88 31.23
C ARG A 561 5.81 -0.80 29.98
N PRO A 562 6.28 -0.32 28.81
CA PRO A 562 5.41 -0.28 27.63
C PRO A 562 4.94 -1.66 27.18
N ARG A 563 5.78 -2.70 27.31
CA ARG A 563 5.39 -4.08 27.00
C ARG A 563 4.28 -4.58 27.89
N GLU A 564 4.37 -4.32 29.19
CA GLU A 564 3.35 -4.73 30.16
C GLU A 564 2.03 -4.00 29.90
N ASP A 565 2.06 -2.69 29.65
CA ASP A 565 0.88 -1.88 29.35
C ASP A 565 0.22 -2.37 28.05
N PHE A 566 1.02 -2.61 26.99
CA PHE A 566 0.55 -3.22 25.74
C PHE A 566 -0.06 -4.60 25.97
N ARG A 567 0.62 -5.50 26.69
CA ARG A 567 0.08 -6.82 27.02
C ARG A 567 -1.26 -6.71 27.73
N ASN A 568 -1.36 -5.86 28.76
CA ASN A 568 -2.59 -5.71 29.52
C ASN A 568 -3.74 -5.26 28.61
N SER A 569 -3.51 -4.30 27.72
CA SER A 569 -4.53 -3.86 26.75
C SER A 569 -4.96 -4.97 25.78
N VAL A 570 -4.03 -5.82 25.32
CA VAL A 570 -4.33 -6.99 24.48
C VAL A 570 -5.17 -8.02 25.24
N MET A 571 -4.88 -8.25 26.52
CA MET A 571 -5.61 -9.20 27.35
C MET A 571 -7.01 -8.70 27.76
N GLU A 572 -7.23 -7.38 27.76
CA GLU A 572 -8.53 -6.77 28.04
C GLU A 572 -9.54 -6.90 26.90
N VAL A 573 -9.07 -7.16 25.67
CA VAL A 573 -9.95 -7.52 24.55
C VAL A 573 -10.70 -8.79 24.95
N ARG A 574 -12.00 -8.62 25.24
CA ARG A 574 -12.87 -9.63 25.85
C ARG A 574 -13.26 -10.70 24.82
N ASP A 575 -13.39 -11.93 25.33
CA ASP A 575 -13.97 -13.10 24.65
C ASP A 575 -15.39 -12.85 24.09
#